data_AF-A0A841WFS1-F1
#
_entry.id   AF-A0A841WFS1-F1
#
_cell.length_a   1.000
_cell.length_b   1.000
_cell.length_c   1.000
_cell.angle_alpha   90.00
_cell.angle_beta   90.00
_cell.angle_gamma   90.00
#
_symmetry.space_group_name_H-M   'P 1'
#
loop_
_entity.id
_entity.type
_entity.pdbx_description
1 polymer ?
#
loop_
_entity_poly.entity_id
_entity_poly.type
_entity_poly.pdbx_seq_one_letter_code
_entity_poly.pdbx_strand_id
1 'polypeptide(L)'
;MISQDFFDDKILEKIVNRFYGYGNYQGNYWFIGMEEAGGDFQEINNRINIWSDRGEQEIEDIAEFHKAIGYGASFEANARLDVPVWNKVIRILLSAKGQENIDIEDVRNYQISELGRRNQETCLLELLPLPSPSLKHWIYSERSRLSYLCNRETYEEHFLETRINHISERIKECHQLKAVIYYGIGYEYSWREITKKIGDIDFLWRSEGFFIGKNAQTVFVIAKHPATKGLTNEYFHKIGISIAEKLAE
;
A
#
# COMPACT_ATOMS: atom_id res chain seq x y z
N MET A 1 -23.69 -29.54 13.38
CA MET A 1 -23.16 -28.17 13.54
C MET A 1 -21.75 -28.20 12.99
N ILE A 2 -21.52 -27.54 11.85
CA ILE A 2 -20.16 -27.30 11.37
C ILE A 2 -19.58 -26.29 12.36
N SER A 3 -18.47 -26.64 13.02
CA SER A 3 -17.71 -25.69 13.85
C SER A 3 -17.41 -24.49 12.96
N GLN A 4 -17.93 -23.32 13.29
CA GLN A 4 -17.61 -22.11 12.55
C GLN A 4 -16.20 -21.71 12.97
N ASP A 5 -15.24 -21.80 12.05
CA ASP A 5 -13.87 -21.37 12.35
C ASP A 5 -13.84 -19.86 12.63
N PHE A 6 -13.08 -19.46 13.65
CA PHE A 6 -12.85 -18.06 14.05
C PHE A 6 -11.38 -17.72 13.86
N PHE A 7 -11.09 -16.43 13.69
CA PHE A 7 -9.72 -15.93 13.82
C PHE A 7 -9.23 -16.13 15.26
N ASP A 8 -7.91 -16.28 15.43
CA ASP A 8 -7.31 -16.09 16.75
C ASP A 8 -7.26 -14.59 17.05
N ASP A 9 -8.19 -14.12 17.89
CA ASP A 9 -8.31 -12.71 18.25
C ASP A 9 -7.01 -12.15 18.86
N LYS A 10 -6.16 -12.97 19.50
CA LYS A 10 -4.87 -12.49 20.03
C LYS A 10 -3.87 -12.19 18.92
N ILE A 11 -3.85 -13.01 17.87
CA ILE A 11 -3.00 -12.76 16.70
C ILE A 11 -3.57 -11.59 15.91
N LEU A 12 -4.90 -11.51 15.82
CA LEU A 12 -5.60 -10.42 15.15
C LEU A 12 -5.33 -9.07 15.83
N GLU A 13 -5.36 -8.99 17.17
CA GLU A 13 -4.95 -7.80 17.93
C GLU A 13 -3.50 -7.39 17.62
N LYS A 14 -2.59 -8.34 17.44
CA LYS A 14 -1.20 -8.00 17.12
C LYS A 14 -1.06 -7.46 15.70
N ILE A 15 -1.68 -8.11 14.71
CA ILE A 15 -1.52 -7.69 13.31
C ILE A 15 -2.11 -6.30 13.08
N VAL A 16 -3.27 -5.99 13.68
CA VAL A 16 -3.90 -4.67 13.52
C VAL A 16 -3.06 -3.52 14.09
N ASN A 17 -2.28 -3.79 15.12
CA ASN A 17 -1.45 -2.79 15.77
C ASN A 17 -0.04 -2.70 15.21
N ARG A 18 0.45 -3.74 14.54
CA ARG A 18 1.86 -3.85 14.18
C ARG A 18 2.13 -3.90 12.69
N PHE A 19 1.31 -4.55 11.87
CA PHE A 19 1.61 -4.69 10.44
C PHE A 19 1.21 -3.44 9.65
N TYR A 20 2.13 -2.92 8.82
CA TYR A 20 1.90 -1.75 7.97
C TYR A 20 2.07 -2.00 6.48
N GLY A 21 2.72 -3.09 6.08
CA GLY A 21 2.89 -3.44 4.67
C GLY A 21 4.27 -4.03 4.36
N TYR A 22 4.89 -3.57 3.27
CA TYR A 22 6.05 -4.23 2.65
C TYR A 22 7.19 -3.30 2.24
N GLY A 23 8.38 -3.86 2.11
CA GLY A 23 9.57 -3.18 1.60
C GLY A 23 10.43 -2.59 2.70
N ASN A 24 10.68 -1.28 2.62
CA ASN A 24 11.66 -0.62 3.45
C ASN A 24 11.27 0.83 3.75
N TYR A 25 11.21 1.22 5.03
CA TYR A 25 11.00 2.63 5.41
C TYR A 25 12.12 3.55 4.91
N GLN A 26 13.30 3.03 4.60
CA GLN A 26 14.38 3.81 4.01
C GLN A 26 14.30 3.88 2.47
N GLY A 27 13.19 3.41 1.87
CA GLY A 27 12.94 3.51 0.44
C GLY A 27 12.69 4.94 -0.04
N ASN A 28 13.08 5.22 -1.30
CA ASN A 28 12.94 6.52 -1.95
C ASN A 28 11.50 6.82 -2.39
N TYR A 29 10.70 5.78 -2.63
CA TYR A 29 9.35 5.90 -3.17
C TYR A 29 8.36 5.10 -2.31
N TRP A 30 7.38 5.79 -1.77
CA TRP A 30 6.35 5.19 -0.93
C TRP A 30 5.02 5.16 -1.66
N PHE A 31 4.34 4.03 -1.59
CA PHE A 31 3.03 3.81 -2.17
C PHE A 31 2.08 3.44 -1.05
N ILE A 32 1.08 4.27 -0.79
CA ILE A 32 0.20 4.12 0.36
C ILE A 32 -1.24 3.94 -0.11
N GLY A 33 -1.75 2.74 0.11
CA GLY A 33 -3.10 2.31 -0.21
C GLY A 33 -4.03 2.33 0.99
N MET A 34 -5.31 2.05 0.73
CA MET A 34 -6.33 1.95 1.77
C MET A 34 -6.12 0.70 2.64
N GLU A 35 -6.12 -0.47 2.03
CA GLU A 35 -5.97 -1.77 2.69
C GLU A 35 -5.60 -2.84 1.65
N GLU A 36 -5.04 -3.95 2.10
CA GLU A 36 -4.73 -5.08 1.24
C GLU A 36 -6.00 -5.73 0.66
N ALA A 37 -5.90 -6.24 -0.57
CA ALA A 37 -6.92 -7.15 -1.08
C ALA A 37 -6.90 -8.46 -0.27
N GLY A 38 -8.08 -8.93 0.14
CA GLY A 38 -8.27 -10.20 0.83
C GLY A 38 -9.05 -11.22 -0.01
N GLY A 39 -9.01 -12.47 0.42
CA GLY A 39 -9.80 -13.57 -0.10
C GLY A 39 -10.93 -13.98 0.85
N ASP A 40 -11.11 -15.28 0.97
CA ASP A 40 -12.01 -15.88 1.95
C ASP A 40 -11.36 -15.97 3.34
N PHE A 41 -12.11 -16.52 4.31
CA PHE A 41 -11.61 -16.72 5.66
C PHE A 41 -10.32 -17.53 5.71
N GLN A 42 -10.18 -18.58 4.88
CA GLN A 42 -9.03 -19.47 4.94
C GLN A 42 -7.77 -18.77 4.44
N GLU A 43 -7.87 -18.02 3.35
CA GLU A 43 -6.77 -17.20 2.84
C GLU A 43 -6.32 -16.15 3.85
N ILE A 44 -7.26 -15.36 4.38
CA ILE A 44 -6.96 -14.29 5.33
C ILE A 44 -6.39 -14.87 6.63
N ASN A 45 -7.00 -15.94 7.16
CA ASN A 45 -6.51 -16.59 8.38
C ASN A 45 -5.12 -17.19 8.18
N ASN A 46 -4.83 -17.81 7.03
CA ASN A 46 -3.49 -18.30 6.70
C ASN A 46 -2.48 -17.15 6.66
N ARG A 47 -2.81 -16.03 6.01
CA ARG A 47 -1.96 -14.83 5.94
C ARG A 47 -1.60 -14.31 7.32
N ILE A 48 -2.58 -14.18 8.21
CA ILE A 48 -2.40 -13.68 9.58
C ILE A 48 -1.51 -14.61 10.41
N ASN A 49 -1.74 -15.93 10.32
CA ASN A 49 -0.93 -16.91 11.04
C ASN A 49 0.52 -16.95 10.52
N ILE A 50 0.72 -16.93 9.19
CA ILE A 50 2.06 -16.87 8.60
C ILE A 50 2.80 -15.60 8.99
N TRP A 51 2.13 -14.45 9.04
CA TRP A 51 2.73 -13.21 9.55
C TRP A 51 3.19 -13.36 11.01
N SER A 52 2.37 -13.99 11.86
CA SER A 52 2.72 -14.28 13.25
C SER A 52 3.94 -15.20 13.36
N ASP A 53 3.95 -16.30 12.60
CA ASP A 53 5.04 -17.28 12.59
C ASP A 53 6.36 -16.70 12.07
N ARG A 54 6.28 -15.67 11.23
CA ARG A 54 7.42 -14.93 10.70
C ARG A 54 7.92 -13.83 11.64
N GLY A 55 7.40 -13.77 12.86
CA GLY A 55 7.89 -12.90 13.92
C GLY A 55 7.21 -11.53 13.96
N GLU A 56 5.99 -11.43 13.43
CA GLU A 56 5.10 -10.27 13.62
C GLU A 56 5.74 -8.95 13.15
N GLN A 57 6.43 -8.96 12.00
CA GLN A 57 7.18 -7.79 11.54
C GLN A 57 6.24 -6.62 11.21
N GLU A 58 6.72 -5.39 11.43
CA GLU A 58 5.99 -4.18 11.07
C GLU A 58 5.90 -4.01 9.54
N ILE A 59 7.00 -4.31 8.86
CA ILE A 59 7.13 -4.33 7.41
C ILE A 59 7.74 -5.66 6.98
N GLU A 60 7.12 -6.33 6.01
CA GLU A 60 7.60 -7.59 5.45
C GLU A 60 8.35 -7.40 4.12
N ASP A 61 9.13 -8.41 3.73
CA ASP A 61 9.56 -8.48 2.33
C ASP A 61 8.41 -9.04 1.49
N ILE A 62 7.93 -8.29 0.48
CA ILE A 62 6.71 -8.68 -0.24
C ILE A 62 6.83 -10.04 -0.90
N ALA A 63 7.98 -10.37 -1.51
CA ALA A 63 8.11 -11.62 -2.25
C ALA A 63 8.29 -12.80 -1.31
N GLU A 64 9.06 -12.63 -0.22
CA GLU A 64 9.22 -13.68 0.78
C GLU A 64 7.91 -13.97 1.50
N PHE A 65 7.16 -12.93 1.83
CA PHE A 65 5.86 -13.07 2.47
C PHE A 65 4.85 -13.74 1.53
N HIS A 66 4.70 -13.24 0.30
CA HIS A 66 3.80 -13.84 -0.68
C HIS A 66 4.17 -15.28 -1.01
N LYS A 67 5.46 -15.62 -1.05
CA LYS A 67 5.91 -17.02 -1.16
C LYS A 67 5.46 -17.86 0.03
N ALA A 68 5.60 -17.36 1.26
CA ALA A 68 5.23 -18.06 2.47
C ALA A 68 3.72 -18.33 2.57
N ILE A 69 2.88 -17.40 2.08
CA ILE A 69 1.42 -17.58 2.05
C ILE A 69 0.92 -18.35 0.80
N GLY A 70 1.81 -18.87 -0.05
CA GLY A 70 1.46 -19.68 -1.23
C GLY A 70 1.17 -18.89 -2.51
N TYR A 71 1.45 -17.59 -2.53
CA TYR A 71 1.25 -16.66 -3.65
C TYR A 71 2.56 -16.16 -4.27
N GLY A 72 3.63 -16.96 -4.21
CA GLY A 72 4.98 -16.56 -4.67
C GLY A 72 5.16 -16.43 -6.18
N ALA A 73 4.24 -16.97 -6.99
CA ALA A 73 4.39 -17.05 -8.45
C ALA A 73 4.55 -15.67 -9.13
N SER A 74 4.03 -14.61 -8.53
CA SER A 74 4.17 -13.23 -9.03
C SER A 74 5.60 -12.67 -8.88
N PHE A 75 6.52 -13.39 -8.27
CA PHE A 75 7.92 -13.01 -8.06
C PHE A 75 8.92 -14.02 -8.65
N GLU A 76 8.46 -14.91 -9.52
CA GLU A 76 9.30 -15.87 -10.23
C GLU A 76 9.60 -15.42 -11.67
N ALA A 77 10.57 -16.06 -12.34
CA ALA A 77 11.05 -15.63 -13.67
C ALA A 77 9.96 -15.47 -14.75
N ASN A 78 8.83 -16.19 -14.62
CA ASN A 78 7.68 -16.10 -15.54
C ASN A 78 6.46 -15.42 -14.89
N ALA A 79 6.69 -14.53 -13.93
CA ALA A 79 5.65 -13.85 -13.19
C ALA A 79 4.60 -13.23 -14.13
N ARG A 80 3.34 -13.51 -13.81
CA ARG A 80 2.22 -12.80 -14.41
C ARG A 80 2.11 -11.43 -13.74
N LEU A 81 1.70 -10.43 -14.53
CA LEU A 81 1.34 -9.10 -14.03
C LEU A 81 -0.15 -9.06 -13.70
N ASP A 82 -0.60 -10.03 -12.91
CA ASP A 82 -2.00 -10.25 -12.58
C ASP A 82 -2.47 -9.46 -11.36
N VAL A 83 -1.55 -8.94 -10.55
CA VAL A 83 -1.86 -7.96 -9.50
C VAL A 83 -1.90 -6.55 -10.12
N PRO A 84 -3.09 -5.97 -10.36
CA PRO A 84 -3.19 -4.74 -11.16
C PRO A 84 -2.51 -3.57 -10.48
N VAL A 85 -2.56 -3.51 -9.14
CA VAL A 85 -1.93 -2.46 -8.33
C VAL A 85 -0.44 -2.38 -8.61
N TRP A 86 0.28 -3.50 -8.53
CA TRP A 86 1.73 -3.57 -8.70
C TRP A 86 2.18 -3.07 -10.07
N ASN A 87 1.51 -3.52 -11.15
CA ASN A 87 1.80 -3.04 -12.50
C ASN A 87 1.70 -1.50 -12.62
N LYS A 88 0.72 -0.87 -11.97
CA LYS A 88 0.56 0.58 -12.07
C LYS A 88 1.54 1.36 -11.22
N VAL A 89 1.79 0.95 -9.97
CA VAL A 89 2.74 1.66 -9.09
C VAL A 89 4.17 1.55 -9.60
N ILE A 90 4.56 0.40 -10.17
CA ILE A 90 5.85 0.24 -10.84
C ILE A 90 5.97 1.21 -12.03
N ARG A 91 4.90 1.38 -12.82
CA ARG A 91 4.91 2.35 -13.94
C ARG A 91 5.10 3.78 -13.45
N ILE A 92 4.45 4.20 -12.36
CA ILE A 92 4.70 5.52 -11.76
C ILE A 92 6.18 5.66 -11.43
N LEU A 93 6.75 4.67 -10.74
CA LEU A 93 8.14 4.70 -10.29
C LEU A 93 9.13 4.78 -11.46
N LEU A 94 9.02 3.87 -12.44
CA LEU A 94 9.92 3.85 -13.59
C LEU A 94 9.85 5.18 -14.36
N SER A 95 8.66 5.74 -14.50
CA SER A 95 8.46 7.04 -15.15
C SER A 95 9.10 8.19 -14.34
N ALA A 96 8.97 8.16 -13.01
CA ALA A 96 9.60 9.13 -12.12
C ALA A 96 11.14 9.05 -12.11
N LYS A 97 11.70 7.90 -12.52
CA LYS A 97 13.13 7.70 -12.74
C LYS A 97 13.59 8.13 -14.14
N GLY A 98 12.70 8.72 -14.94
CA GLY A 98 12.99 9.20 -16.29
C GLY A 98 12.96 8.13 -17.37
N GLN A 99 12.44 6.93 -17.07
CA GLN A 99 12.28 5.89 -18.09
C GLN A 99 11.10 6.22 -19.00
N GLU A 100 11.41 6.41 -20.27
CA GLU A 100 10.42 6.55 -21.34
C GLU A 100 10.09 5.17 -21.94
N ASN A 101 8.90 5.03 -22.54
CA ASN A 101 8.46 3.82 -23.27
C ASN A 101 8.44 2.51 -22.44
N ILE A 102 7.99 2.58 -21.18
CA ILE A 102 7.93 1.42 -20.25
C ILE A 102 7.04 0.30 -20.81
N ASP A 103 7.64 -0.84 -21.10
CA ASP A 103 6.93 -1.99 -21.64
C ASP A 103 6.42 -2.94 -20.53
N ILE A 104 6.10 -4.19 -20.87
CA ILE A 104 5.63 -5.20 -19.91
C ILE A 104 6.80 -5.89 -19.21
N GLU A 105 7.93 -6.05 -19.90
CA GLU A 105 9.11 -6.72 -19.36
C GLU A 105 9.82 -5.85 -18.34
N ASP A 106 9.89 -4.54 -18.58
CA ASP A 106 10.36 -3.55 -17.61
C ASP A 106 9.62 -3.68 -16.26
N VAL A 107 8.28 -3.76 -16.35
CA VAL A 107 7.43 -3.89 -15.16
C VAL A 107 7.62 -5.24 -14.48
N ARG A 108 7.71 -6.33 -15.25
CA ARG A 108 7.92 -7.68 -14.71
C ARG A 108 9.25 -7.81 -13.99
N ASN A 109 10.33 -7.34 -14.62
CA ASN A 109 11.65 -7.36 -14.02
C ASN A 109 11.65 -6.61 -12.69
N TYR A 110 11.07 -5.40 -12.66
CA TYR A 110 10.96 -4.63 -11.43
C TYR A 110 10.08 -5.32 -10.36
N GLN A 111 8.96 -5.92 -10.76
CA GLN A 111 8.09 -6.66 -9.83
C GLN A 111 8.85 -7.80 -9.14
N ILE A 112 9.63 -8.56 -9.92
CA ILE A 112 10.37 -9.73 -9.43
C ILE A 112 11.52 -9.32 -8.50
N SER A 113 12.32 -8.33 -8.89
CA SER A 113 13.61 -8.06 -8.23
C SER A 113 13.63 -6.85 -7.30
N GLU A 114 12.68 -5.92 -7.43
CA GLU A 114 12.76 -4.59 -6.79
C GLU A 114 11.56 -4.24 -5.90
N LEU A 115 10.34 -4.52 -6.36
CA LEU A 115 9.12 -4.08 -5.68
C LEU A 115 9.03 -4.66 -4.27
N GLY A 116 8.85 -3.79 -3.27
CA GLY A 116 8.58 -4.16 -1.87
C GLY A 116 9.65 -5.06 -1.23
N ARG A 117 10.88 -5.02 -1.75
CA ARG A 117 12.02 -5.76 -1.20
C ARG A 117 12.70 -4.98 -0.08
N ARG A 118 13.17 -5.66 0.96
CA ARG A 118 13.77 -5.02 2.16
C ARG A 118 14.98 -4.12 1.88
N ASN A 119 15.75 -4.43 0.84
CA ASN A 119 16.99 -3.71 0.51
C ASN A 119 16.86 -2.84 -0.75
N GLN A 120 15.64 -2.56 -1.19
CA GLN A 120 15.38 -1.80 -2.41
C GLN A 120 14.64 -0.49 -2.10
N GLU A 121 14.27 0.22 -3.16
CA GLU A 121 13.87 1.62 -3.08
C GLU A 121 12.38 1.88 -2.79
N THR A 122 11.57 0.83 -2.58
CA THR A 122 10.11 0.97 -2.42
C THR A 122 9.61 0.59 -1.03
N CYS A 123 8.65 1.37 -0.54
CA CYS A 123 7.85 1.07 0.63
C CYS A 123 6.38 1.03 0.22
N LEU A 124 5.68 -0.08 0.49
CA LEU A 124 4.26 -0.24 0.19
C LEU A 124 3.52 -0.32 1.51
N LEU A 125 2.69 0.66 1.81
CA LEU A 125 1.96 0.72 3.07
C LEU A 125 0.46 0.69 2.85
N GLU A 126 -0.25 0.21 3.86
CA GLU A 126 -1.71 0.29 3.92
C GLU A 126 -2.15 1.17 5.08
N LEU A 127 -3.12 2.04 4.84
CA LEU A 127 -3.69 2.89 5.88
C LEU A 127 -4.40 2.06 6.94
N LEU A 128 -5.23 1.11 6.51
CA LEU A 128 -6.00 0.21 7.36
C LEU A 128 -5.31 -1.16 7.41
N PRO A 129 -5.19 -1.78 8.60
CA PRO A 129 -4.29 -2.93 8.79
C PRO A 129 -4.78 -4.28 8.24
N LEU A 130 -6.08 -4.49 8.11
CA LEU A 130 -6.66 -5.79 7.76
C LEU A 130 -6.98 -5.90 6.27
N PRO A 131 -6.66 -7.03 5.62
CA PRO A 131 -7.09 -7.29 4.26
C PRO A 131 -8.61 -7.43 4.20
N SER A 132 -9.21 -7.05 3.08
CA SER A 132 -10.63 -7.24 2.84
C SER A 132 -10.92 -7.69 1.41
N PRO A 133 -11.86 -8.64 1.20
CA PRO A 133 -12.26 -9.04 -0.15
C PRO A 133 -13.03 -7.94 -0.89
N SER A 134 -13.75 -7.08 -0.15
CA SER A 134 -14.44 -5.93 -0.72
C SER A 134 -14.89 -4.95 0.36
N LEU A 135 -15.26 -3.74 -0.06
CA LEU A 135 -15.91 -2.76 0.82
C LEU A 135 -17.28 -3.23 1.37
N LYS A 136 -17.92 -4.21 0.72
CA LYS A 136 -19.27 -4.68 1.09
C LYS A 136 -19.28 -5.88 2.01
N HIS A 137 -18.17 -6.60 2.10
CA HIS A 137 -18.09 -7.85 2.86
C HIS A 137 -17.03 -7.73 3.94
N TRP A 138 -17.49 -7.60 5.18
CA TRP A 138 -16.64 -7.44 6.35
C TRP A 138 -16.62 -8.72 7.17
N ILE A 139 -15.75 -9.65 6.79
CA ILE A 139 -15.72 -11.02 7.35
C ILE A 139 -15.44 -11.06 8.86
N TYR A 140 -14.79 -10.03 9.39
CA TYR A 140 -14.37 -9.99 10.80
C TYR A 140 -15.54 -9.86 11.77
N SER A 141 -16.67 -9.26 11.35
CA SER A 141 -17.87 -9.19 12.21
C SER A 141 -18.49 -10.57 12.47
N GLU A 142 -18.23 -11.54 11.58
CA GLU A 142 -18.75 -12.90 11.66
C GLU A 142 -17.76 -13.89 12.30
N ARG A 143 -16.48 -13.51 12.37
CA ARG A 143 -15.35 -14.43 12.61
C ARG A 143 -14.36 -13.96 13.67
N SER A 144 -14.60 -12.82 14.31
CA SER A 144 -13.84 -12.29 15.46
C SER A 144 -14.78 -11.89 16.59
N ARG A 145 -14.28 -11.88 17.83
CA ARG A 145 -15.02 -11.38 19.00
C ARG A 145 -14.59 -9.97 19.41
N LEU A 146 -13.64 -9.36 18.69
CA LEU A 146 -13.15 -8.02 18.96
C LEU A 146 -14.22 -6.98 18.61
N SER A 147 -14.61 -6.18 19.60
CA SER A 147 -15.73 -5.25 19.46
C SER A 147 -15.52 -4.19 18.38
N TYR A 148 -14.28 -3.74 18.20
CA TYR A 148 -13.93 -2.76 17.17
C TYR A 148 -13.92 -3.36 15.74
N LEU A 149 -14.08 -4.68 15.58
CA LEU A 149 -14.23 -5.35 14.29
C LEU A 149 -15.69 -5.70 13.96
N CYS A 150 -16.65 -5.25 14.76
CA CYS A 150 -18.07 -5.59 14.57
C CYS A 150 -18.66 -5.06 13.25
N ASN A 151 -18.10 -4.01 12.68
CA ASN A 151 -18.42 -3.49 11.36
C ASN A 151 -17.24 -2.64 10.84
N ARG A 152 -17.31 -2.26 9.56
CA ARG A 152 -16.25 -1.51 8.89
C ARG A 152 -16.08 -0.08 9.39
N GLU A 153 -17.17 0.61 9.69
CA GLU A 153 -17.16 2.00 10.18
C GLU A 153 -16.46 2.08 11.53
N THR A 154 -16.86 1.25 12.50
CA THR A 154 -16.23 1.17 13.82
C THR A 154 -14.75 0.78 13.74
N TYR A 155 -14.39 -0.12 12.81
CA TYR A 155 -13.00 -0.49 12.56
C TYR A 155 -12.17 0.68 12.04
N GLU A 156 -12.68 1.42 11.05
CA GLU A 156 -12.00 2.58 10.49
C GLU A 156 -11.84 3.67 11.55
N GLU A 157 -12.89 4.02 12.28
CA GLU A 157 -12.84 5.00 13.38
C GLU A 157 -11.82 4.61 14.46
N HIS A 158 -11.70 3.32 14.77
CA HIS A 158 -10.79 2.83 15.80
C HIS A 158 -9.31 2.98 15.42
N PHE A 159 -8.96 2.79 14.15
CA PHE A 159 -7.55 2.75 13.72
C PHE A 159 -7.06 4.00 13.00
N LEU A 160 -7.94 4.77 12.34
CA LEU A 160 -7.52 5.84 11.43
C LEU A 160 -6.53 6.83 12.08
N GLU A 161 -6.82 7.34 13.27
CA GLU A 161 -5.95 8.32 13.93
C GLU A 161 -4.55 7.74 14.22
N THR A 162 -4.49 6.57 14.86
CA THR A 162 -3.23 5.89 15.19
C THR A 162 -2.40 5.59 13.94
N ARG A 163 -3.07 5.11 12.88
CA ARG A 163 -2.41 4.78 11.61
C ARG A 163 -1.88 6.03 10.91
N ILE A 164 -2.66 7.11 10.88
CA ILE A 164 -2.24 8.42 10.34
C ILE A 164 -1.00 8.92 11.09
N ASN A 165 -1.02 8.88 12.42
CA ASN A 165 0.10 9.33 13.25
C ASN A 165 1.37 8.53 12.94
N HIS A 166 1.29 7.19 13.00
CA HIS A 166 2.42 6.32 12.77
C HIS A 166 3.02 6.48 11.37
N ILE A 167 2.18 6.47 10.33
CA ILE A 167 2.64 6.67 8.94
C ILE A 167 3.30 8.04 8.78
N SER A 168 2.74 9.10 9.39
CA SER A 168 3.32 10.44 9.32
C SER A 168 4.68 10.53 10.01
N GLU A 169 4.88 9.82 11.13
CA GLU A 169 6.15 9.73 11.84
C GLU A 169 7.20 9.00 10.99
N ARG A 170 6.83 7.84 10.44
CA ARG A 170 7.70 7.07 9.55
C ARG A 170 8.13 7.88 8.32
N ILE A 171 7.25 8.69 7.74
CA ILE A 171 7.60 9.58 6.63
C ILE A 171 8.61 10.65 7.06
N LYS A 172 8.43 11.27 8.25
CA LYS A 172 9.37 12.28 8.77
C LYS A 172 10.76 11.71 9.04
N GLU A 173 10.84 10.46 9.48
CA GLU A 173 12.10 9.75 9.77
C GLU A 173 12.88 9.40 8.49
N CYS A 174 12.23 9.38 7.32
CA CYS A 174 12.87 9.00 6.06
C CYS A 174 13.47 10.22 5.34
N HIS A 175 14.73 10.51 5.62
CA HIS A 175 15.42 11.68 5.06
C HIS A 175 15.73 11.58 3.56
N GLN A 176 15.73 10.39 2.97
CA GLN A 176 16.02 10.16 1.54
C GLN A 176 14.76 10.04 0.66
N LEU A 177 13.58 10.24 1.27
CA LEU A 177 12.30 10.08 0.62
C LEU A 177 12.10 11.10 -0.52
N LYS A 178 11.98 10.59 -1.75
CA LYS A 178 11.74 11.40 -2.95
C LYS A 178 10.25 11.62 -3.19
N ALA A 179 9.44 10.58 -3.05
CA ALA A 179 8.01 10.72 -3.28
C ALA A 179 7.14 9.80 -2.42
N VAL A 180 5.96 10.32 -2.05
CA VAL A 180 4.85 9.57 -1.45
C VAL A 180 3.65 9.64 -2.38
N ILE A 181 3.16 8.47 -2.78
CA ILE A 181 2.03 8.32 -3.69
C ILE A 181 0.90 7.66 -2.90
N TYR A 182 -0.08 8.47 -2.51
CA TYR A 182 -1.34 8.00 -1.95
C TYR A 182 -2.29 7.61 -3.08
N TYR A 183 -3.00 6.50 -2.92
CA TYR A 183 -4.00 6.09 -3.92
C TYR A 183 -5.31 5.63 -3.31
N GLY A 184 -6.39 6.08 -3.94
CA GLY A 184 -7.76 5.94 -3.44
C GLY A 184 -8.30 7.29 -2.98
N ILE A 185 -8.98 8.00 -3.90
CA ILE A 185 -9.52 9.36 -3.64
C ILE A 185 -10.55 9.37 -2.50
N GLY A 186 -11.23 8.25 -2.24
CA GLY A 186 -12.14 8.13 -1.08
C GLY A 186 -11.47 8.41 0.27
N TYR A 187 -10.14 8.31 0.34
CA TYR A 187 -9.33 8.54 1.54
C TYR A 187 -8.54 9.86 1.47
N GLU A 188 -8.91 10.78 0.56
CA GLU A 188 -8.23 12.07 0.41
C GLU A 188 -8.11 12.84 1.73
N TYR A 189 -9.13 12.79 2.58
CA TYR A 189 -9.07 13.38 3.92
C TYR A 189 -7.88 12.82 4.71
N SER A 190 -7.79 11.49 4.85
CA SER A 190 -6.70 10.83 5.56
C SER A 190 -5.33 11.13 4.95
N TRP A 191 -5.22 11.16 3.62
CA TRP A 191 -3.98 11.53 2.92
C TRP A 191 -3.53 12.96 3.25
N ARG A 192 -4.48 13.90 3.30
CA ARG A 192 -4.20 15.28 3.70
C ARG A 192 -3.85 15.38 5.17
N GLU A 193 -4.48 14.61 6.06
CA GLU A 193 -4.14 14.60 7.49
C GLU A 193 -2.72 14.06 7.75
N ILE A 194 -2.32 12.98 7.08
CA ILE A 194 -0.92 12.49 7.13
C ILE A 194 0.02 13.62 6.68
N THR A 195 -0.30 14.23 5.56
CA THR A 195 0.55 15.24 4.93
C THR A 195 0.69 16.51 5.79
N LYS A 196 -0.41 17.01 6.37
CA LYS A 196 -0.41 18.14 7.31
C LYS A 196 0.49 17.91 8.52
N LYS A 197 0.59 16.67 9.01
CA LYS A 197 1.50 16.35 10.11
C LYS A 197 2.96 16.45 9.71
N ILE A 198 3.29 16.22 8.44
CA ILE A 198 4.67 16.26 7.90
C ILE A 198 5.09 17.69 7.54
N GLY A 199 4.17 18.50 7.02
CA GLY A 199 4.39 19.92 6.73
C GLY A 199 3.24 20.54 5.94
N ASP A 200 3.35 21.84 5.69
CA ASP A 200 2.38 22.57 4.87
C ASP A 200 2.63 22.29 3.38
N ILE A 201 1.85 21.37 2.82
CA ILE A 201 1.94 20.98 1.42
C ILE A 201 0.70 21.46 0.69
N ASP A 202 0.90 22.40 -0.23
CA ASP A 202 -0.15 22.87 -1.11
C ASP A 202 -0.31 21.89 -2.27
N PHE A 203 -1.50 21.30 -2.36
CA PHE A 203 -1.83 20.30 -3.38
C PHE A 203 -2.53 20.98 -4.55
N LEU A 204 -1.87 20.98 -5.70
CA LEU A 204 -2.42 21.48 -6.94
C LEU A 204 -3.09 20.35 -7.72
N TRP A 205 -4.30 20.62 -8.21
CA TRP A 205 -5.00 19.71 -9.12
C TRP A 205 -4.34 19.73 -10.50
N ARG A 206 -4.07 18.54 -11.05
CA ARG A 206 -3.59 18.35 -12.41
C ARG A 206 -4.74 17.91 -13.31
N SER A 207 -4.78 18.41 -14.55
CA SER A 207 -5.86 18.12 -15.51
C SER A 207 -5.96 16.63 -15.84
N GLU A 208 -4.87 15.89 -15.66
CA GLU A 208 -4.78 14.43 -15.78
C GLU A 208 -5.56 13.67 -14.69
N GLY A 209 -6.01 14.34 -13.62
CA GLY A 209 -6.91 13.77 -12.63
C GLY A 209 -6.25 13.24 -11.36
N PHE A 210 -5.25 13.95 -10.85
CA PHE A 210 -4.60 13.71 -9.56
C PHE A 210 -4.16 15.03 -8.92
N PHE A 211 -3.88 15.00 -7.62
CA PHE A 211 -3.25 16.14 -6.93
C PHE A 211 -1.76 15.89 -6.78
N ILE A 212 -0.97 16.96 -6.85
CA ILE A 212 0.47 16.94 -6.59
C ILE A 212 0.89 18.16 -5.78
N GLY A 213 1.78 17.94 -4.83
CA GLY A 213 2.42 18.98 -4.02
C GLY A 213 3.84 18.57 -3.66
N LYS A 214 4.62 19.48 -3.09
CA LYS A 214 6.00 19.21 -2.65
C LYS A 214 6.28 19.97 -1.36
N ASN A 215 7.11 19.40 -0.49
CA ASN A 215 7.80 20.17 0.55
C ASN A 215 9.25 20.48 0.11
N ALA A 216 10.18 20.72 1.03
CA ALA A 216 11.57 21.02 0.67
C ALA A 216 12.25 19.92 -0.18
N GLN A 217 11.91 18.65 0.00
CA GLN A 217 12.62 17.53 -0.62
C GLN A 217 11.72 16.43 -1.22
N THR A 218 10.50 16.28 -0.72
CA THR A 218 9.61 15.16 -1.05
C THR A 218 8.41 15.66 -1.85
N VAL A 219 8.09 14.94 -2.93
CA VAL A 219 6.86 15.12 -3.72
C VAL A 219 5.75 14.25 -3.16
N PHE A 220 4.54 14.79 -3.05
CA PHE A 220 3.35 14.08 -2.59
C PHE A 220 2.32 14.05 -3.71
N VAL A 221 1.72 12.89 -3.93
CA VAL A 221 0.68 12.68 -4.93
C VAL A 221 -0.55 12.04 -4.29
N ILE A 222 -1.73 12.54 -4.62
CA ILE A 222 -3.01 11.87 -4.33
C ILE A 222 -3.65 11.46 -5.65
N ALA A 223 -3.70 10.16 -5.91
CA ALA A 223 -4.15 9.57 -7.17
C ALA A 223 -5.39 8.69 -7.01
N LYS A 224 -6.02 8.37 -8.13
CA LYS A 224 -7.05 7.33 -8.22
C LYS A 224 -6.44 5.96 -7.90
N HIS A 225 -7.26 5.07 -7.35
CA HIS A 225 -6.81 3.72 -7.04
C HIS A 225 -6.38 2.98 -8.33
N PRO A 226 -5.25 2.25 -8.35
CA PRO A 226 -4.78 1.52 -9.52
C PRO A 226 -5.80 0.55 -10.16
N ALA A 227 -6.70 0.00 -9.35
CA ALA A 227 -7.77 -0.89 -9.78
C ALA A 227 -9.04 -0.17 -10.31
N THR A 228 -9.07 1.16 -10.33
CA THR A 228 -10.23 1.91 -10.86
C THR A 228 -10.43 1.61 -12.35
N LYS A 229 -11.65 1.20 -12.71
CA LYS A 229 -12.03 0.88 -14.09
C LYS A 229 -11.85 2.08 -15.00
N GLY A 230 -11.26 1.86 -16.18
CA GLY A 230 -11.10 2.87 -17.23
C GLY A 230 -9.79 3.68 -17.15
N LEU A 231 -8.95 3.48 -16.14
CA LEU A 231 -7.63 4.10 -16.09
C LEU A 231 -6.65 3.40 -17.05
N THR A 232 -5.92 4.20 -17.82
CA THR A 232 -4.91 3.73 -18.78
C THR A 232 -3.51 3.73 -18.17
N ASN A 233 -2.54 3.07 -18.80
CA ASN A 233 -1.13 3.17 -18.39
C ASN A 233 -0.62 4.62 -18.48
N GLU A 234 -1.13 5.40 -19.44
CA GLU A 234 -0.75 6.81 -19.61
C GLU A 234 -1.03 7.64 -18.36
N TYR A 235 -2.15 7.40 -17.67
CA TYR A 235 -2.44 8.08 -16.41
C TYR A 235 -1.30 7.92 -15.38
N PHE A 236 -0.81 6.69 -15.21
CA PHE A 236 0.25 6.38 -14.26
C PHE A 236 1.62 6.89 -14.74
N HIS A 237 1.86 6.89 -16.05
CA HIS A 237 3.06 7.49 -16.64
C HIS A 237 3.11 9.01 -16.38
N LYS A 238 2.00 9.72 -16.59
CA LYS A 238 1.88 11.17 -16.33
C LYS A 238 2.11 11.54 -14.86
N ILE A 239 1.69 10.69 -13.92
CA ILE A 239 2.02 10.87 -12.51
C ILE A 239 3.53 10.84 -12.31
N GLY A 240 4.22 9.81 -12.82
CA GLY A 240 5.67 9.70 -12.64
C GLY A 240 6.46 10.83 -13.33
N ILE A 241 6.06 11.24 -14.55
CA ILE A 241 6.65 12.43 -15.20
C ILE A 241 6.48 13.66 -14.30
N SER A 242 5.27 13.88 -13.77
CA SER A 242 5.00 15.03 -12.90
C SER A 242 5.83 14.97 -11.59
N ILE A 243 6.11 13.78 -11.06
CA ILE A 243 7.01 13.61 -9.91
C ILE A 243 8.44 14.03 -10.30
N ALA A 244 8.95 13.57 -11.44
CA ALA A 244 10.29 13.93 -11.91
C ALA A 244 10.44 15.44 -12.13
N GLU A 245 9.43 16.08 -12.73
CA GLU A 245 9.37 17.54 -12.91
C GLU A 245 9.47 18.27 -11.56
N LYS A 246 8.66 17.89 -10.55
CA LYS A 246 8.67 18.55 -9.23
C LYS A 246 9.94 18.30 -8.44
N LEU A 247 10.58 17.14 -8.62
CA LEU A 247 11.88 16.89 -8.00
C LEU A 247 12.97 17.79 -8.56
N ALA A 248 12.84 18.25 -9.82
CA ALA A 248 13.78 19.15 -10.47
C ALA A 248 13.53 20.65 -10.19
N GLU A 249 12.35 21.02 -9.67
CA GLU A 249 12.01 22.36 -9.18
C GLU A 249 12.76 22.72 -7.88
#